data_AF-A0A8T0E7R1-F1
#
_entry.id   AF-A0A8T0E7R1-F1
#
_cell.length_a   1.000
_cell.length_b   1.000
_cell.length_c   1.000
_cell.angle_alpha   90.00
_cell.angle_beta   90.00
_cell.angle_gamma   90.00
#
_symmetry.space_group_name_H-M   'P 1'
#
loop_
_entity.id
_entity.type
_entity.pdbx_description
1 polymer ?
#
loop_
_entity_poly.entity_id
_entity_poly.type
_entity_poly.pdbx_seq_one_letter_code
_entity_poly.pdbx_strand_id
1 'polypeptide(L)'
;MVKNDFFLKEIFIGWCFILCVSISVSSSSYWENKIGGDKDKSCITNADCSENECCTFEAVPTLDDTTDIIWKCKPLGGLKDLCHSLGNVHCPCQPGLRCIAKAVWFFGSGMCGEKSKL
;
A
#
# COMPACT_ATOMS: atom_id res chain seq x y z
N MET A 1 17.44 26.15 -68.80
CA MET A 1 18.08 24.82 -68.78
C MET A 1 18.26 24.44 -67.31
N VAL A 2 17.29 23.71 -66.75
CA VAL A 2 17.32 22.26 -66.45
C VAL A 2 18.08 21.94 -65.16
N LYS A 3 17.26 21.63 -64.14
CA LYS A 3 17.39 20.61 -63.08
C LYS A 3 18.69 20.56 -62.25
N ASN A 4 18.54 20.70 -60.93
CA ASN A 4 18.95 19.65 -59.96
C ASN A 4 18.61 19.98 -58.49
N ASP A 5 17.34 20.23 -58.17
CA ASP A 5 16.85 20.23 -56.76
C ASP A 5 16.08 18.94 -56.42
N PHE A 6 16.44 17.83 -57.07
CA PHE A 6 15.70 16.56 -57.00
C PHE A 6 16.36 15.50 -56.09
N PHE A 7 17.39 15.84 -55.30
CA PHE A 7 18.23 14.82 -54.64
C PHE A 7 18.43 14.94 -53.12
N LEU A 8 17.72 15.85 -52.43
CA LEU A 8 17.79 15.96 -50.96
C LEU A 8 16.48 15.67 -50.22
N LYS A 9 15.47 15.12 -50.91
CA LYS A 9 14.18 14.73 -50.30
C LYS A 9 14.09 13.25 -49.90
N GLU A 10 15.12 12.46 -50.19
CA GLU A 10 15.14 11.00 -50.02
C GLU A 10 15.93 10.53 -48.78
N ILE A 11 16.27 11.43 -47.84
CA ILE A 11 16.93 11.05 -46.57
C ILE A 11 15.94 11.01 -45.38
N PHE A 12 14.70 11.49 -45.56
CA PHE A 12 13.72 11.55 -44.47
C PHE A 12 12.75 10.36 -44.38
N ILE A 13 12.81 9.39 -45.30
CA ILE A 13 11.89 8.24 -45.34
C ILE A 13 12.55 6.95 -44.83
N GLY A 14 13.85 6.97 -44.55
CA GLY A 14 14.63 5.82 -44.10
C GLY A 14 14.66 5.54 -42.59
N TRP A 15 13.93 6.30 -41.77
CA TRP A 15 13.94 6.18 -40.30
C TRP A 15 12.57 5.83 -39.67
N CYS A 16 11.56 5.50 -40.49
CA CYS A 16 10.25 5.07 -39.98
C CYS A 16 9.96 3.57 -40.13
N PHE A 17 10.90 2.76 -40.65
CA PHE A 17 10.65 1.34 -40.96
C PHE A 17 11.50 0.30 -40.20
N ILE A 18 12.26 0.70 -39.17
CA ILE A 18 12.99 -0.24 -38.31
C ILE A 18 12.55 -0.03 -36.86
N LEU A 19 11.34 -0.49 -36.52
CA LEU A 19 10.94 -0.82 -35.14
C LEU A 19 9.84 -1.90 -35.13
N CYS A 20 9.88 -2.82 -36.10
CA CYS A 20 9.09 -4.05 -36.10
C CYS A 20 9.96 -5.25 -35.72
N VAL A 21 10.57 -5.27 -34.53
CA VAL A 21 11.10 -6.51 -33.95
C VAL A 21 11.03 -6.43 -32.41
N SER A 22 10.08 -7.20 -31.86
CA SER A 22 10.15 -7.85 -30.55
C SER A 22 10.02 -7.02 -29.27
N ILE A 23 8.79 -6.70 -28.87
CA ILE A 23 8.44 -6.88 -27.45
C ILE A 23 7.19 -7.75 -27.40
N SER A 24 7.46 -8.96 -26.94
CA SER A 24 6.55 -10.04 -26.61
C SER A 24 5.29 -9.54 -25.94
N VAL A 25 4.18 -10.19 -26.33
CA VAL A 25 2.90 -10.26 -25.62
C VAL A 25 3.13 -10.28 -24.11
N SER A 26 3.05 -9.10 -23.50
CA SER A 26 2.74 -8.99 -22.10
C SER A 26 1.25 -8.72 -22.08
N SER A 27 0.50 -9.81 -21.98
CA SER A 27 -0.83 -9.78 -21.38
C SER A 27 -0.67 -9.15 -19.99
N SER A 28 -0.65 -7.82 -19.96
CA SER A 28 -0.88 -7.05 -18.76
C SER A 28 -2.32 -7.36 -18.39
N SER A 29 -2.49 -8.45 -17.65
CA SER A 29 -3.56 -8.52 -16.68
C SER A 29 -3.32 -7.30 -15.82
N TYR A 30 -4.07 -6.25 -16.13
CA TYR A 30 -4.24 -5.09 -15.30
C TYR A 30 -4.84 -5.65 -14.01
N TRP A 31 -3.98 -6.14 -13.12
CA TRP A 31 -4.28 -6.24 -11.70
C TRP A 31 -4.43 -4.79 -11.29
N GLU A 32 -5.62 -4.28 -11.53
CA GLU A 32 -6.22 -3.17 -10.83
C GLU A 32 -6.23 -3.63 -9.37
N ASN A 33 -5.07 -3.54 -8.73
CA ASN A 33 -4.95 -3.58 -7.30
C ASN A 33 -5.86 -2.45 -6.85
N LYS A 34 -7.09 -2.82 -6.44
CA LYS A 34 -7.90 -1.99 -5.57
C LYS A 34 -7.09 -1.78 -4.30
N ILE A 35 -6.10 -0.89 -4.33
CA ILE A 35 -5.52 -0.20 -3.18
C ILE A 35 -6.54 0.85 -2.74
N GLY A 36 -7.71 0.34 -2.45
CA GLY A 36 -8.87 1.02 -1.92
C GLY A 36 -9.53 0.02 -1.01
N GLY A 37 -8.76 -0.46 -0.01
CA GLY A 37 -9.36 -1.03 1.19
C GLY A 37 -10.39 -0.01 1.63
N ASP A 38 -11.64 -0.44 1.62
CA ASP A 38 -12.79 0.36 1.97
C ASP A 38 -12.51 0.94 3.36
N LYS A 39 -12.07 2.21 3.43
CA LYS A 39 -11.43 2.81 4.63
C LYS A 39 -12.37 2.88 5.83
N ASP A 40 -13.60 2.42 5.65
CA ASP A 40 -14.68 2.43 6.63
C ASP A 40 -15.41 1.09 6.77
N LYS A 41 -14.82 -0.04 6.31
CA LYS A 41 -15.43 -1.35 6.55
C LYS A 41 -15.50 -1.63 8.05
N SER A 42 -16.72 -1.74 8.57
CA SER A 42 -16.97 -2.13 9.95
C SER A 42 -16.62 -3.61 10.17
N CYS A 43 -16.19 -3.93 11.38
CA CYS A 43 -15.82 -5.29 11.78
C CYS A 43 -16.22 -5.56 13.22
N ILE A 44 -16.32 -6.83 13.58
CA ILE A 44 -16.46 -7.28 14.98
C ILE A 44 -15.23 -8.10 15.36
N THR A 45 -14.65 -8.80 14.40
CA THR A 45 -13.48 -9.66 14.56
C THR A 45 -12.50 -9.50 13.40
N ASN A 46 -11.26 -9.98 13.58
CA ASN A 46 -10.25 -9.96 12.51
C ASN A 46 -10.66 -10.78 11.27
N ALA A 47 -11.55 -11.77 11.43
CA ALA A 47 -12.05 -12.58 10.30
C ALA A 47 -12.94 -11.79 9.34
N ASP A 48 -13.45 -10.64 9.78
CA ASP A 48 -14.25 -9.74 8.93
C ASP A 48 -13.35 -8.90 8.00
N CYS A 49 -12.05 -8.84 8.26
CA CYS A 49 -11.09 -8.01 7.54
C CYS A 49 -10.29 -8.84 6.52
N SER A 50 -9.67 -8.14 5.56
CA SER A 50 -8.79 -8.79 4.59
C SER A 50 -7.50 -9.31 5.24
N GLU A 51 -6.76 -10.18 4.56
CA GLU A 51 -5.53 -10.81 5.08
C GLU A 51 -4.46 -9.80 5.54
N ASN A 52 -4.42 -8.60 4.95
CA ASN A 52 -3.47 -7.52 5.29
C ASN A 52 -4.07 -6.43 6.18
N GLU A 53 -5.18 -6.73 6.85
CA GLU A 53 -5.91 -5.83 7.72
C GLU A 53 -6.15 -6.47 9.09
N CYS A 54 -6.49 -5.63 10.08
CA CYS A 54 -6.96 -6.07 11.37
C CYS A 54 -8.21 -5.30 11.77
N CYS A 55 -9.03 -5.90 12.63
CA CYS A 55 -10.15 -5.24 13.27
C CYS A 55 -9.66 -4.52 14.53
N THR A 56 -9.74 -3.19 14.51
CA THR A 56 -9.29 -2.33 15.60
C THR A 56 -10.37 -1.32 15.92
N PHE A 57 -10.43 -0.87 17.17
CA PHE A 57 -11.38 0.16 17.54
C PHE A 57 -10.80 1.56 17.32
N GLU A 58 -11.68 2.51 17.09
CA GLU A 58 -11.42 3.94 17.07
C GLU A 58 -12.38 4.60 18.04
N ALA A 59 -11.81 5.39 18.96
CA ALA A 59 -12.56 6.19 19.91
C ALA A 59 -12.88 7.54 19.28
N VAL A 60 -14.17 7.81 19.06
CA VAL A 60 -14.65 9.07 18.49
C VAL A 60 -15.31 9.89 19.61
N PRO A 61 -14.83 11.12 19.87
CA PRO A 61 -15.45 11.99 20.86
C PRO A 61 -16.82 12.45 20.35
N THR A 62 -17.82 12.44 21.22
CA THR A 62 -19.15 13.01 20.95
C THR A 62 -19.26 14.41 21.53
N LEU A 63 -20.35 15.12 21.21
CA LEU A 63 -20.63 16.45 21.75
C LEU A 63 -20.99 16.45 23.25
N ASP A 64 -21.32 15.29 23.81
CA ASP A 64 -21.81 15.13 25.19
C ASP A 64 -20.72 14.63 26.16
N ASP A 65 -19.44 14.86 25.84
CA ASP A 65 -18.27 14.33 26.57
C ASP A 65 -18.25 12.79 26.70
N THR A 66 -19.03 12.09 25.87
CA THR A 66 -18.97 10.62 25.76
C THR A 66 -18.04 10.22 24.62
N THR A 67 -17.64 8.95 24.61
CA THR A 67 -16.78 8.39 23.57
C THR A 67 -17.47 7.21 22.93
N ASP A 68 -17.69 7.28 21.62
CA ASP A 68 -18.18 6.16 20.85
C ASP A 68 -17.02 5.30 20.39
N ILE A 69 -17.19 3.98 20.53
CA ILE A 69 -16.21 2.99 20.11
C ILE A 69 -16.67 2.39 18.79
N ILE A 70 -15.96 2.71 17.72
CA ILE A 70 -16.27 2.21 16.37
C ILE A 70 -15.21 1.19 15.97
N TRP A 71 -15.63 0.00 15.58
CA TRP A 71 -14.74 -1.07 15.12
C TRP A 71 -14.64 -1.05 13.60
N LYS A 72 -13.41 -0.98 13.09
CA LYS A 72 -13.12 -0.90 11.66
C LYS A 72 -11.92 -1.75 11.27
N CYS A 73 -11.94 -2.24 10.03
CA CYS A 73 -10.77 -2.84 9.43
C CYS A 73 -9.75 -1.75 9.09
N LYS A 74 -8.54 -1.89 9.63
CA LYS A 74 -7.40 -1.02 9.31
C LYS A 74 -6.23 -1.86 8.80
N PRO A 75 -5.38 -1.30 7.93
CA PRO A 75 -4.20 -2.01 7.46
C PRO A 75 -3.27 -2.39 8.63
N LEU A 76 -2.58 -3.51 8.48
CA LEU A 76 -1.50 -3.89 9.39
C LEU A 76 -0.39 -2.82 9.43
N GLY A 77 0.23 -2.64 10.60
CA GLY A 77 1.24 -1.60 10.84
C GLY A 77 2.51 -1.80 10.01
N GLY A 78 2.91 -0.76 9.29
CA GLY A 78 4.16 -0.68 8.54
C GLY A 78 5.34 -0.26 9.42
N LEU A 79 6.50 -0.08 8.81
CA LEU A 79 7.72 0.31 9.54
C LEU A 79 7.53 1.65 10.28
N LYS A 80 7.86 1.68 11.58
CA LYS A 80 7.68 2.79 12.53
C LYS A 80 6.23 3.11 12.92
N ASP A 81 5.25 2.40 12.40
CA ASP A 81 3.87 2.57 12.87
C ASP A 81 3.72 2.08 14.31
N LEU A 82 2.77 2.69 15.02
CA LEU A 82 2.37 2.20 16.33
C LEU A 82 1.75 0.82 16.20
N CYS A 83 2.09 -0.04 17.14
CA CYS A 83 1.57 -1.40 17.20
C CYS A 83 1.21 -1.75 18.63
N HIS A 84 0.29 -2.72 18.75
CA HIS A 84 -0.08 -3.31 20.02
C HIS A 84 -0.09 -4.84 19.87
N SER A 85 0.66 -5.56 20.69
CA SER A 85 0.80 -7.02 20.64
C SER A 85 -0.30 -7.76 21.39
N LEU A 86 -0.99 -7.09 22.32
CA LEU A 86 -1.99 -7.69 23.22
C LEU A 86 -3.37 -7.03 23.19
N GLY A 87 -3.64 -6.12 22.25
CA GLY A 87 -4.85 -5.30 22.27
C GLY A 87 -5.24 -4.76 20.90
N ASN A 88 -6.44 -4.20 20.82
CA ASN A 88 -7.09 -3.81 19.55
C ASN A 88 -7.14 -2.28 19.37
N VAL A 89 -6.18 -1.54 19.94
CA VAL A 89 -6.03 -0.08 19.77
C VAL A 89 -5.28 0.25 18.48
N HIS A 90 -4.26 -0.55 18.19
CA HIS A 90 -3.45 -0.47 16.99
C HIS A 90 -3.30 -1.86 16.38
N CYS A 91 -3.29 -1.93 15.05
CA CYS A 91 -3.06 -3.20 14.38
C CYS A 91 -1.66 -3.77 14.66
N PRO A 92 -1.51 -5.10 14.61
CA PRO A 92 -0.20 -5.71 14.66
C PRO A 92 0.62 -5.33 13.42
N CYS A 93 1.93 -5.52 13.52
CA CYS A 93 2.83 -5.22 12.40
C CYS A 93 2.64 -6.20 11.25
N GLN A 94 2.93 -5.72 10.03
CA GLN A 94 2.97 -6.54 8.84
C GLN A 94 3.98 -7.70 8.98
N PRO A 95 3.76 -8.82 8.26
CA PRO A 95 4.70 -9.93 8.22
C PRO A 95 6.13 -9.47 7.92
N GLY A 96 7.09 -9.96 8.71
CA GLY A 96 8.51 -9.58 8.62
C GLY A 96 8.93 -8.46 9.57
N LEU A 97 7.98 -7.72 10.14
CA LEU A 97 8.23 -6.73 11.19
C LEU A 97 7.88 -7.30 12.58
N ARG A 98 8.40 -6.65 13.63
CA ARG A 98 8.06 -6.93 15.02
C ARG A 98 7.66 -5.65 15.74
N CYS A 99 6.74 -5.78 16.68
CA CYS A 99 6.39 -4.68 17.56
C CYS A 99 7.50 -4.52 18.63
N ILE A 100 8.34 -3.49 18.50
CA ILE A 100 9.44 -3.20 19.41
C ILE A 100 8.93 -2.25 20.49
N ALA A 101 8.87 -2.74 21.73
CA ALA A 101 8.48 -1.93 22.88
C ALA A 101 9.42 -0.73 23.04
N LYS A 102 8.86 0.45 23.29
CA LYS A 102 9.63 1.69 23.49
C LYS A 102 9.94 1.98 24.95
N ALA A 103 9.25 1.35 25.88
CA ALA A 103 9.66 1.28 27.28
C ALA A 103 9.17 -0.02 27.93
N VAL A 104 9.85 -0.46 28.98
CA VAL A 104 9.58 -1.71 29.73
C VAL A 104 8.20 -1.70 30.39
N TRP A 105 7.62 -0.52 30.61
CA TRP A 105 6.34 -0.32 31.27
C TRP A 105 5.13 -0.28 30.31
N PHE A 106 5.36 -0.33 28.99
CA PHE A 106 4.27 -0.37 28.02
C PHE A 106 3.87 -1.82 27.74
N PHE A 107 2.70 -2.22 28.26
CA PHE A 107 2.13 -3.56 28.15
C PHE A 107 1.72 -3.88 26.71
N GLY A 108 2.71 -4.27 25.91
CA GLY A 108 2.49 -4.75 24.55
C GLY A 108 2.34 -3.67 23.49
N SER A 109 2.48 -2.38 23.81
CA SER A 109 2.54 -1.34 22.77
C SER A 109 3.98 -0.96 22.41
N GLY A 110 4.18 -0.55 21.16
CA GLY A 110 5.50 -0.23 20.64
C GLY A 110 5.44 0.37 19.25
N MET A 111 6.56 0.26 18.54
CA MET A 111 6.65 0.61 17.13
C MET A 111 7.11 -0.58 16.31
N CYS A 112 6.53 -0.73 15.12
CA CYS A 112 6.94 -1.76 14.18
C CYS A 112 8.38 -1.50 13.70
N GLY A 113 9.24 -2.50 13.86
CA GLY A 113 10.63 -2.44 13.46
C GLY A 113 11.11 -3.75 12.87
N GLU A 114 12.24 -3.67 12.18
CA GLU A 114 12.91 -4.85 11.64
C GLU A 114 13.40 -5.75 12.77
N LYS A 115 13.25 -7.06 12.57
CA LYS A 115 13.71 -8.09 13.51
C LYS A 115 15.23 -8.04 13.79
N SER A 116 16.00 -7.38 12.92
CA SER A 116 17.46 -7.35 12.89
C SER A 116 18.13 -6.29 13.79
N LYS A 117 17.35 -5.48 14.52
CA LYS A 117 17.87 -4.35 15.33
C LYS A 117 17.53 -4.46 16.82
N LEU A 118 17.69 -5.67 17.37
CA LEU A 118 17.71 -5.89 18.82
C LEU A 118 19.08 -6.43 19.22
#